data_AF-A0A661DS90-F1
#
_entry.id   AF-A0A661DS90-F1
#
_cell.length_a   1.000
_cell.length_b   1.000
_cell.length_c   1.000
_cell.angle_alpha   90.00
_cell.angle_beta   90.00
_cell.angle_gamma   90.00
#
_symmetry.space_group_name_H-M   'P 1'
#
loop_
_entity.id
_entity.type
_entity.pdbx_description
1 polymer ?
#
loop_
_entity_poly.entity_id
_entity_poly.type
_entity_poly.pdbx_seq_one_letter_code
_entity_poly.pdbx_strand_id
1 'polypeptide(L)'
;MTKSPNGRLNFSKNPSTIPLPNMIQVQRTSYEDFLQMDLLPTERGAAGLQSVLSTIFPFTDFRETCELQFVRYEIGNWSCRCGILEGLEHLRLNCEHCGERFKAGDPHETEVVCPSCGKANANRIEVCNVCGTSVTLRQPFTAEECRERGMTYQVPLRQTFRLVTFDTEEDGTRQVRDVKEEELYFGELPLMTDTGTFIINGTERVIVSQLHRSPGVFFTLE
;
A
#
# COMPACT_ATOMS: atom_id res chain seq x y z
N MET A 1 28.50 -34.56 5.42
CA MET A 1 27.44 -34.82 6.42
C MET A 1 27.32 -33.59 7.29
N THR A 2 26.19 -32.88 7.24
CA THR A 2 25.92 -31.75 8.13
C THR A 2 24.79 -32.14 9.08
N LYS A 3 24.91 -31.78 10.35
CA LYS A 3 23.92 -32.12 11.39
C LYS A 3 23.17 -30.84 11.77
N SER A 4 21.84 -30.87 11.74
CA SER A 4 21.04 -29.73 12.19
C SER A 4 21.11 -29.58 13.72
N PRO A 5 20.71 -28.41 14.28
CA PRO A 5 20.66 -28.20 15.73
C PRO A 5 19.82 -29.27 16.47
N ASN A 6 18.76 -29.76 15.83
CA ASN A 6 17.88 -30.80 16.37
C ASN A 6 18.39 -32.23 16.09
N GLY A 7 19.59 -32.38 15.56
CA GLY A 7 20.22 -33.67 15.31
C GLY A 7 19.85 -34.35 13.99
N ARG A 8 19.14 -33.68 13.07
CA ARG A 8 18.82 -34.23 11.74
C ARG A 8 20.10 -34.34 10.92
N LEU A 9 20.43 -35.56 10.48
CA LEU A 9 21.58 -35.82 9.61
C LEU A 9 21.22 -35.50 8.16
N ASN A 10 22.05 -34.68 7.52
CA ASN A 10 21.97 -34.39 6.09
C ASN A 10 23.07 -35.16 5.34
N PHE A 11 22.65 -36.00 4.41
CA PHE A 11 23.50 -36.84 3.55
C PHE A 11 23.70 -36.26 2.14
N SER A 12 23.23 -35.03 1.88
CA SER A 12 23.36 -34.40 0.57
C SER A 12 24.83 -34.28 0.19
N LYS A 13 25.13 -34.64 -1.07
CA LYS A 13 26.46 -34.45 -1.67
C LYS A 13 26.67 -33.01 -2.13
N ASN A 14 25.59 -32.36 -2.56
CA ASN A 14 25.62 -30.98 -3.05
C ASN A 14 25.17 -30.01 -1.94
N PRO A 15 25.90 -28.89 -1.71
CA PRO A 15 25.49 -27.86 -0.77
C PRO A 15 24.38 -26.98 -1.37
N SER A 16 23.43 -26.55 -0.54
CA SER A 16 22.46 -25.52 -0.91
C SER A 16 23.11 -24.15 -0.79
N THR A 17 23.40 -23.51 -1.92
CA THR A 17 24.01 -22.17 -1.95
C THR A 17 22.98 -21.06 -1.75
N ILE A 18 21.73 -21.32 -2.16
CA ILE A 18 20.64 -20.34 -2.10
C ILE A 18 19.70 -20.75 -0.96
N PRO A 19 19.42 -19.86 0.01
CA PRO A 19 18.45 -20.14 1.06
C PRO A 19 17.03 -20.32 0.47
N LEU A 20 16.18 -21.05 1.18
CA LEU A 20 14.78 -21.20 0.76
C LEU A 20 14.11 -19.81 0.80
N PRO A 21 13.47 -19.36 -0.30
CA PRO A 21 12.78 -18.08 -0.32
C PRO A 21 11.50 -18.14 0.53
N ASN A 22 10.92 -16.97 0.79
CA ASN A 22 9.61 -16.90 1.43
C ASN A 22 8.53 -17.43 0.45
N MET A 23 7.84 -18.49 0.86
CA MET A 23 6.88 -19.23 0.02
C MET A 23 5.56 -18.48 -0.23
N ILE A 24 5.28 -17.42 0.53
CA ILE A 24 4.08 -16.57 0.36
C ILE A 24 4.42 -15.18 -0.19
N GLN A 25 5.69 -14.95 -0.55
CA GLN A 25 6.18 -13.64 -0.97
C GLN A 25 5.46 -13.13 -2.21
N VAL A 26 5.20 -14.01 -3.19
CA VAL A 26 4.53 -13.62 -4.44
C VAL A 26 3.13 -13.05 -4.15
N GLN A 27 2.37 -13.71 -3.27
CA GLN A 27 1.02 -13.28 -2.89
C GLN A 27 1.07 -11.94 -2.15
N ARG A 28 1.98 -11.82 -1.17
CA ARG A 28 2.12 -10.62 -0.35
C ARG A 28 2.58 -9.42 -1.18
N THR A 29 3.69 -9.54 -1.88
CA THR A 29 4.27 -8.47 -2.70
C THR A 29 3.28 -8.03 -3.79
N SER A 30 2.59 -8.96 -4.45
CA SER A 30 1.58 -8.58 -5.46
C SER A 30 0.45 -7.71 -4.90
N TYR A 31 0.04 -7.95 -3.65
CA TYR A 31 -1.04 -7.18 -3.02
C TYR A 31 -0.55 -5.86 -2.41
N GLU A 32 0.66 -5.87 -1.83
CA GLU A 32 1.37 -4.68 -1.36
C GLU A 32 1.62 -3.69 -2.51
N ASP A 33 2.12 -4.17 -3.66
CA ASP A 33 2.34 -3.37 -4.88
C ASP A 33 1.04 -2.80 -5.46
N PHE A 34 -0.07 -3.55 -5.32
CA PHE A 34 -1.38 -3.10 -5.76
C PHE A 34 -1.92 -1.96 -4.88
N LEU A 35 -1.81 -2.09 -3.55
CA LEU A 35 -2.38 -1.14 -2.60
C LEU A 35 -1.51 0.09 -2.35
N GLN A 36 -0.20 -0.10 -2.18
CA GLN A 36 0.76 0.93 -1.75
C GLN A 36 0.27 1.74 -0.53
N MET A 37 -0.36 1.05 0.42
CA MET A 37 -1.10 1.67 1.52
C MET A 37 -0.20 2.33 2.58
N ASP A 38 1.05 1.94 2.65
CA ASP A 38 2.07 2.41 3.60
C ASP A 38 2.95 3.53 3.02
N LEU A 39 2.72 3.92 1.76
CA LEU A 39 3.42 4.98 1.05
C LEU A 39 2.64 6.29 1.07
N LEU A 40 3.36 7.41 1.19
CA LEU A 40 2.80 8.74 1.01
C LEU A 40 2.42 8.96 -0.45
N PRO A 41 1.44 9.84 -0.75
CA PRO A 41 1.03 10.11 -2.13
C PRO A 41 2.18 10.48 -3.07
N THR A 42 3.21 11.16 -2.55
CA THR A 42 4.41 11.57 -3.30
C THR A 42 5.42 10.44 -3.53
N GLU A 43 5.36 9.38 -2.73
CA GLU A 43 6.28 8.24 -2.79
C GLU A 43 5.71 7.08 -3.64
N ARG A 44 4.43 7.13 -3.98
CA ARG A 44 3.75 6.06 -4.73
C ARG A 44 4.22 5.99 -6.17
N GLY A 45 4.42 4.76 -6.63
CA GLY A 45 4.71 4.47 -8.04
C GLY A 45 3.44 4.44 -8.88
N ALA A 46 3.56 4.68 -10.18
CA ALA A 46 2.47 4.54 -11.15
C ALA A 46 2.14 3.06 -11.43
N ALA A 47 1.71 2.33 -10.41
CA ALA A 47 1.32 0.92 -10.43
C ALA A 47 0.07 0.71 -9.56
N GLY A 48 -0.55 -0.48 -9.67
CA GLY A 48 -1.69 -0.85 -8.82
C GLY A 48 -2.86 0.13 -8.90
N LEU A 49 -3.43 0.46 -7.73
CA LEU A 49 -4.52 1.43 -7.61
C LEU A 49 -4.16 2.81 -8.15
N GLN A 50 -2.93 3.28 -7.92
CA GLN A 50 -2.48 4.59 -8.40
C GLN A 50 -2.54 4.67 -9.92
N SER A 51 -2.08 3.63 -10.63
CA SER A 51 -2.14 3.55 -12.09
C SER A 51 -3.58 3.54 -12.60
N VAL A 52 -4.46 2.77 -11.95
CA VAL A 52 -5.87 2.67 -12.36
C VAL A 52 -6.56 4.03 -12.22
N LEU A 53 -6.42 4.70 -11.07
CA LEU A 53 -7.03 6.00 -10.81
C LEU A 53 -6.46 7.09 -11.73
N SER A 54 -5.14 7.10 -11.94
CA SER A 54 -4.50 8.09 -12.83
C SER A 54 -4.83 7.88 -14.32
N THR A 55 -5.23 6.67 -14.72
CA THR A 55 -5.62 6.37 -16.10
C THR A 55 -7.08 6.72 -16.36
N ILE A 56 -7.94 6.56 -15.36
CA ILE A 56 -9.38 6.81 -15.47
C ILE A 56 -9.70 8.31 -15.41
N PHE A 57 -8.99 9.06 -14.58
CA PHE A 57 -9.18 10.50 -14.42
C PHE A 57 -8.20 11.28 -15.29
N PRO A 58 -8.57 12.49 -15.78
CA PRO A 58 -9.75 13.27 -15.41
C PRO A 58 -11.03 12.93 -16.18
N PHE A 59 -12.19 13.21 -15.58
CA PHE A 59 -13.49 13.19 -16.26
C PHE A 59 -13.97 14.61 -16.52
N THR A 60 -14.38 14.90 -17.75
CA THR A 60 -15.04 16.16 -18.11
C THR A 60 -16.52 15.93 -18.37
N ASP A 61 -17.36 16.92 -18.03
CA ASP A 61 -18.75 16.91 -18.47
C ASP A 61 -18.85 17.04 -20.01
N PHE A 62 -19.97 16.64 -20.59
CA PHE A 62 -20.25 16.77 -22.03
C PHE A 62 -20.11 18.20 -22.54
N ARG A 63 -20.42 19.19 -21.71
CA ARG A 63 -20.29 20.61 -22.07
C ARG A 63 -18.91 21.20 -21.76
N GLU A 64 -17.99 20.38 -21.22
CA GLU A 64 -16.66 20.79 -20.79
C GLU A 64 -16.63 21.96 -19.79
N THR A 65 -17.74 22.21 -19.07
CA THR A 65 -17.84 23.26 -18.05
C THR A 65 -17.27 22.83 -16.70
N CYS A 66 -17.06 21.53 -16.49
CA CYS A 66 -16.51 20.98 -15.25
C CYS A 66 -15.57 19.81 -15.57
N GLU A 67 -14.51 19.69 -14.78
CA GLU A 67 -13.55 18.58 -14.81
C GLU A 67 -13.32 18.05 -13.39
N LEU A 68 -13.47 16.74 -13.21
CA LEU A 68 -13.15 16.04 -11.97
C LEU A 68 -11.77 15.39 -12.10
N GLN A 69 -10.84 15.80 -11.25
CA GLN A 69 -9.46 15.31 -11.20
C GLN A 69 -9.25 14.45 -9.96
N PHE A 70 -8.48 13.38 -10.11
CA PHE A 70 -7.97 12.58 -8.99
C PHE A 70 -6.73 13.26 -8.39
N VAL A 71 -6.71 13.46 -7.07
CA VAL A 71 -5.58 14.08 -6.36
C VAL A 71 -4.74 13.03 -5.64
N ARG A 72 -5.36 12.26 -4.74
CA ARG A 72 -4.71 11.19 -3.96
C ARG A 72 -5.73 10.22 -3.38
N TYR A 73 -5.26 9.09 -2.88
CA TYR A 73 -6.07 8.18 -2.07
C TYR A 73 -5.38 7.83 -0.75
N GLU A 74 -6.15 7.46 0.25
CA GLU A 74 -5.67 7.02 1.56
C GLU A 74 -6.39 5.72 1.93
N ILE A 75 -5.62 4.74 2.41
CA ILE A 75 -6.14 3.42 2.78
C ILE A 75 -5.94 3.25 4.28
N GLY A 76 -7.05 3.11 4.99
CA GLY A 76 -7.08 2.83 6.42
C GLY A 76 -6.97 4.05 7.30
N ASN A 77 -7.12 3.80 8.59
CA ASN A 77 -6.87 4.78 9.62
C ASN A 77 -5.47 4.52 10.18
N TRP A 78 -4.54 5.43 9.92
CA TRP A 78 -3.20 5.37 10.46
C TRP A 78 -3.13 6.31 11.65
N SER A 79 -3.19 5.76 12.85
CA SER A 79 -3.10 6.56 14.07
C SER A 79 -2.49 5.78 15.23
N CYS A 80 -2.00 6.52 16.22
CA CYS A 80 -1.58 5.95 17.49
C CYS A 80 -2.78 5.40 18.29
N ARG A 81 -2.51 4.70 19.40
CA ARG A 81 -3.56 4.08 20.23
C ARG A 81 -4.68 5.05 20.65
N CYS A 82 -4.36 6.31 20.95
CA CYS A 82 -5.33 7.31 21.40
C CYS A 82 -5.90 8.19 20.27
N GLY A 83 -5.47 8.03 19.02
CA GLY A 83 -5.96 8.82 17.88
C GLY A 83 -5.43 10.27 17.80
N ILE A 84 -4.48 10.69 18.65
CA ILE A 84 -3.96 12.07 18.64
C ILE A 84 -2.91 12.27 17.55
N LEU A 85 -2.02 11.28 17.39
CA LEU A 85 -1.02 11.25 16.33
C LEU A 85 -1.58 10.45 15.15
N GLU A 86 -1.70 11.07 13.98
CA GLU A 86 -2.34 10.50 12.78
C GLU A 86 -1.49 10.75 11.52
N GLY A 87 -1.54 9.81 10.58
CA GLY A 87 -0.89 9.93 9.28
C GLY A 87 0.46 9.23 9.15
N LEU A 88 0.75 8.79 7.94
CA LEU A 88 1.97 8.04 7.59
C LEU A 88 3.24 8.90 7.63
N GLU A 89 3.10 10.22 7.64
CA GLU A 89 4.20 11.19 7.71
C GLU A 89 5.11 10.95 8.93
N HIS A 90 4.52 10.51 10.05
CA HIS A 90 5.20 10.19 11.31
C HIS A 90 5.99 8.87 11.28
N LEU A 91 5.86 8.10 10.19
CA LEU A 91 6.63 6.88 9.92
C LEU A 91 7.73 7.13 8.87
N ARG A 92 8.21 8.38 8.76
CA ARG A 92 9.28 8.77 7.84
C ARG A 92 10.50 9.29 8.58
N LEU A 93 11.66 8.94 8.05
CA LEU A 93 12.96 9.39 8.50
C LEU A 93 13.68 10.07 7.35
N ASN A 94 14.52 11.04 7.68
CA ASN A 94 15.48 11.61 6.74
C ASN A 94 16.83 10.92 6.94
N CYS A 95 17.46 10.52 5.85
CA CYS A 95 18.78 9.91 5.93
C CYS A 95 19.82 10.92 6.41
N GLU A 96 20.58 10.57 7.44
CA GLU A 96 21.66 11.43 7.99
C GLU A 96 22.82 11.61 7.00
N HIS A 97 22.92 10.74 5.98
CA HIS A 97 23.98 10.79 4.98
C HIS A 97 23.59 11.51 3.69
N CYS A 98 22.43 11.19 3.08
CA CYS A 98 22.02 11.78 1.80
C CYS A 98 20.79 12.70 1.89
N GLY A 99 20.15 12.83 3.05
CA GLY A 99 18.95 13.66 3.24
C GLY A 99 17.65 13.07 2.69
N GLU A 100 17.72 11.95 1.95
CA GLU A 100 16.55 11.28 1.36
C GLU A 100 15.52 10.91 2.43
N ARG A 101 14.24 11.11 2.12
CA ARG A 101 13.14 10.76 3.01
C ARG A 101 12.68 9.33 2.70
N PHE A 102 12.62 8.47 3.71
CA PHE A 102 12.23 7.08 3.52
C PHE A 102 11.45 6.52 4.72
N LYS A 103 10.79 5.39 4.50
CA LYS A 103 9.98 4.69 5.51
C LYS A 103 10.85 4.18 6.66
N ALA A 104 10.40 4.42 7.89
CA ALA A 104 11.03 3.87 9.08
C ALA A 104 10.91 2.33 9.14
N GLY A 105 11.80 1.69 9.90
CA GLY A 105 11.77 0.25 10.15
C GLY A 105 10.65 -0.14 11.11
N ASP A 106 10.64 -1.41 11.52
CA ASP A 106 9.74 -1.84 12.60
C ASP A 106 10.07 -1.10 13.91
N PRO A 107 9.09 -0.70 14.75
CA PRO A 107 9.39 -0.02 16.01
C PRO A 107 10.36 -0.74 16.96
N HIS A 108 10.57 -2.05 16.81
CA HIS A 108 11.52 -2.83 17.61
C HIS A 108 12.94 -2.84 17.02
N GLU A 109 13.12 -2.40 15.77
CA GLU A 109 14.42 -2.30 15.11
C GLU A 109 15.13 -1.00 15.53
N THR A 110 16.42 -1.08 15.82
CA THR A 110 17.22 0.09 16.24
C THR A 110 17.77 0.89 15.06
N GLU A 111 17.97 0.23 13.92
CA GLU A 111 18.58 0.80 12.72
C GLU A 111 17.80 0.39 11.49
N VAL A 112 17.74 1.29 10.51
CA VAL A 112 17.13 1.05 9.19
C VAL A 112 18.08 1.53 8.10
N VAL A 113 18.22 0.73 7.05
CA VAL A 113 19.11 1.03 5.92
C VAL A 113 18.39 1.95 4.94
N CYS A 114 19.01 3.08 4.58
CA CYS A 114 18.48 3.97 3.57
C CYS A 114 18.46 3.26 2.19
N PRO A 115 17.30 3.18 1.51
CA PRO A 115 17.20 2.50 0.22
C PRO A 115 17.97 3.20 -0.91
N SER A 116 18.23 4.51 -0.78
CA SER A 116 18.90 5.31 -1.81
C SER A 116 20.43 5.21 -1.74
N CYS A 117 21.03 5.35 -0.55
CA CYS A 117 22.49 5.35 -0.39
C CYS A 117 23.08 4.11 0.32
N GLY A 118 22.24 3.22 0.86
CA GLY A 118 22.67 2.01 1.57
C GLY A 118 23.27 2.23 2.96
N LYS A 119 23.28 3.47 3.47
CA LYS A 119 23.78 3.78 4.83
C LYS A 119 22.74 3.42 5.89
N ALA A 120 23.18 2.82 6.99
CA ALA A 120 22.35 2.61 8.18
C ALA A 120 22.04 3.94 8.88
N ASN A 121 20.79 4.12 9.31
CA ASN A 121 20.30 5.27 10.05
C ASN A 121 19.62 4.77 11.33
N ALA A 122 19.66 5.57 12.39
CA ALA A 122 18.92 5.27 13.61
C ALA A 122 17.41 5.29 13.35
N ASN A 123 16.70 4.24 13.76
CA ASN A 123 15.26 4.13 13.57
C ASN A 123 14.50 4.95 14.62
N ARG A 124 14.35 6.27 14.36
CA ARG A 124 13.73 7.22 15.31
C ARG A 124 12.29 7.54 14.93
N ILE A 125 11.39 6.58 15.18
CA ILE A 125 9.96 6.77 14.88
C ILE A 125 9.34 7.75 15.87
N GLU A 126 8.51 8.67 15.37
CA GLU A 126 7.76 9.59 16.22
C GLU A 126 6.70 8.82 17.04
N VAL A 127 6.67 9.07 18.35
CA VAL A 127 5.73 8.46 19.28
C VAL A 127 4.78 9.50 19.84
N CYS A 128 3.54 9.10 20.09
CA CYS A 128 2.55 10.00 20.67
C CYS A 128 2.92 10.36 22.12
N ASN A 129 2.90 11.66 22.44
CA ASN A 129 3.19 12.17 23.79
C ASN A 129 2.19 11.72 24.88
N VAL A 130 1.01 11.23 24.48
CA VAL A 130 -0.05 10.81 25.43
C VAL A 130 -0.03 9.31 25.70
N CYS A 131 0.04 8.49 24.66
CA CYS A 131 -0.02 7.04 24.80
C CYS A 131 1.33 6.32 24.63
N GLY A 132 2.38 7.02 24.20
CA GLY A 132 3.72 6.47 23.98
C GLY A 132 3.82 5.52 22.78
N THR A 133 2.76 5.38 21.98
CA THR A 133 2.76 4.49 20.79
C THR A 133 2.95 5.29 19.51
N SER A 134 3.66 4.70 18.54
CA SER A 134 3.77 5.23 17.18
C SER A 134 2.47 5.06 16.40
N VAL A 135 2.40 5.68 15.22
CA VAL A 135 1.31 5.46 14.27
C VAL A 135 1.34 4.01 13.76
N THR A 136 0.19 3.34 13.76
CA THR A 136 0.01 2.03 13.13
C THR A 136 -1.34 1.98 12.42
N LEU A 137 -1.55 0.99 11.55
CA LEU A 137 -2.85 0.76 10.95
C LEU A 137 -3.85 0.33 12.03
N ARG A 138 -4.81 1.20 12.33
CA ARG A 138 -5.88 0.94 13.28
C ARG A 138 -6.99 0.16 12.59
N GLN A 139 -7.15 -1.08 13.02
CA GLN A 139 -8.28 -1.92 12.67
C GLN A 139 -9.23 -2.03 13.87
N PRO A 140 -10.55 -1.91 13.68
CA PRO A 140 -11.51 -2.08 14.76
C PRO A 140 -11.54 -3.52 15.28
N PHE A 141 -11.25 -4.49 14.40
CA PHE A 141 -11.23 -5.92 14.72
C PHE A 141 -9.98 -6.57 14.13
N THR A 142 -9.44 -7.55 14.84
CA THR A 142 -8.38 -8.42 14.35
C THR A 142 -8.92 -9.42 13.33
N ALA A 143 -8.01 -10.07 12.58
CA ALA A 143 -8.37 -11.14 11.66
C ALA A 143 -9.15 -12.27 12.37
N GLU A 144 -8.72 -12.68 13.56
CA GLU A 144 -9.38 -13.75 14.34
C GLU A 144 -10.80 -13.34 14.78
N GLU A 145 -10.98 -12.11 15.26
CA GLU A 145 -12.31 -11.59 15.63
C GLU A 145 -13.25 -11.50 14.43
N CYS A 146 -12.74 -11.09 13.26
CA CYS A 146 -13.53 -11.08 12.02
C CYS A 146 -13.97 -12.49 11.64
N ARG A 147 -13.10 -13.50 11.82
CA ARG A 147 -13.42 -14.92 11.58
C ARG A 147 -14.54 -15.39 12.50
N GLU A 148 -14.42 -15.16 13.80
CA GLU A 148 -15.40 -15.61 14.80
C GLU A 148 -16.77 -14.93 14.64
N ARG A 149 -16.78 -13.67 14.22
CA ARG A 149 -17.99 -12.86 14.11
C ARG A 149 -18.65 -12.89 12.73
N GLY A 150 -18.11 -13.63 11.77
CA GLY A 150 -18.69 -13.68 10.43
C GLY A 150 -18.47 -12.41 9.59
N MET A 151 -17.48 -11.58 9.92
CA MET A 151 -17.20 -10.30 9.25
C MET A 151 -16.08 -10.42 8.20
N THR A 152 -15.98 -9.45 7.31
CA THR A 152 -14.85 -9.34 6.37
C THR A 152 -13.74 -8.51 7.00
N TYR A 153 -12.50 -9.00 6.97
CA TYR A 153 -11.33 -8.25 7.41
C TYR A 153 -10.92 -7.28 6.29
N GLN A 154 -11.15 -5.99 6.50
CA GLN A 154 -11.09 -4.97 5.44
C GLN A 154 -10.71 -3.60 6.01
N VAL A 155 -10.34 -2.70 5.11
CA VAL A 155 -9.82 -1.37 5.41
C VAL A 155 -10.49 -0.32 4.53
N PRO A 156 -10.85 0.87 5.06
CA PRO A 156 -11.52 1.91 4.29
C PRO A 156 -10.59 2.53 3.25
N LEU A 157 -11.09 2.77 2.05
CA LEU A 157 -10.44 3.54 1.00
C LEU A 157 -11.13 4.91 0.89
N ARG A 158 -10.36 5.97 1.11
CA ARG A 158 -10.78 7.36 0.88
C ARG A 158 -10.02 7.94 -0.29
N GLN A 159 -10.67 8.79 -1.09
CA GLN A 159 -10.08 9.41 -2.26
C GLN A 159 -10.34 10.92 -2.22
N THR A 160 -9.31 11.71 -2.45
CA THR A 160 -9.43 13.16 -2.61
C THR A 160 -9.56 13.47 -4.09
N PHE A 161 -10.65 14.13 -4.44
CA PHE A 161 -10.88 14.63 -5.79
C PHE A 161 -10.85 16.15 -5.80
N ARG A 162 -10.52 16.70 -6.96
CA ARG A 162 -10.61 18.13 -7.25
C ARG A 162 -11.60 18.34 -8.38
N LEU A 163 -12.69 19.04 -8.10
CA LEU A 163 -13.62 19.53 -9.11
C LEU A 163 -13.20 20.92 -9.55
N VAL A 164 -12.85 21.06 -10.82
CA VAL A 164 -12.54 22.34 -11.47
C VAL A 164 -13.75 22.73 -12.31
N THR A 165 -14.27 23.93 -12.12
CA THR A 165 -15.34 24.49 -12.96
C THR A 165 -14.77 25.59 -13.85
N PHE A 166 -15.26 25.66 -15.08
CA PHE A 166 -14.81 26.59 -16.09
C PHE A 166 -15.97 27.49 -16.53
N ASP A 167 -15.66 28.76 -16.76
CA ASP A 167 -16.49 29.65 -17.54
C ASP A 167 -15.95 29.69 -18.98
N THR A 168 -16.86 29.58 -19.95
CA THR A 168 -16.52 29.63 -21.37
C THR A 168 -16.71 31.07 -21.87
N GLU A 169 -15.62 31.70 -22.31
CA GLU A 169 -15.67 33.03 -22.93
C GLU A 169 -16.09 32.96 -24.40
N GLU A 170 -16.50 34.09 -24.97
CA GLU A 170 -16.96 34.19 -26.37
C GLU A 170 -15.87 33.76 -27.38
N ASP A 171 -14.59 33.86 -27.00
CA ASP A 171 -13.43 33.47 -27.80
C ASP A 171 -13.14 31.95 -27.76
N GLY A 172 -13.94 31.18 -27.01
CA GLY A 172 -13.75 29.73 -26.82
C GLY A 172 -12.67 29.36 -25.80
N THR A 173 -12.04 30.35 -25.17
CA THR A 173 -11.11 30.17 -24.05
C THR A 173 -11.86 29.76 -22.78
N ARG A 174 -11.34 28.73 -22.10
CA ARG A 174 -11.85 28.27 -20.81
C ARG A 174 -11.06 28.92 -19.69
N GLN A 175 -11.74 29.65 -18.82
CA GLN A 175 -11.13 30.19 -17.60
C GLN A 175 -11.62 29.41 -16.39
N VAL A 176 -10.71 29.10 -15.47
CA VAL A 176 -11.05 28.43 -14.20
C VAL A 176 -11.85 29.39 -13.35
N ARG A 177 -13.09 29.01 -13.06
CA ARG A 177 -14.01 29.77 -12.21
C ARG A 177 -13.86 29.39 -10.75
N ASP A 178 -13.89 28.09 -10.46
CA ASP A 178 -13.85 27.57 -9.10
C ASP A 178 -13.12 26.23 -9.04
N VAL A 179 -12.47 25.98 -7.91
CA VAL A 179 -11.75 24.75 -7.63
C VAL A 179 -12.14 24.28 -6.24
N LYS A 180 -12.79 23.11 -6.17
CA LYS A 180 -13.19 22.49 -4.92
C LYS A 180 -12.49 21.14 -4.75
N GLU A 181 -11.71 21.00 -3.69
CA GLU A 181 -11.17 19.71 -3.27
C GLU A 181 -12.03 19.08 -2.17
N GLU A 182 -12.31 17.79 -2.30
CA GLU A 182 -13.12 17.06 -1.34
C GLU A 182 -12.62 15.62 -1.17
N GLU A 183 -12.58 15.17 0.08
CA GLU A 183 -12.26 13.78 0.43
C GLU A 183 -13.54 12.98 0.54
N LEU A 184 -13.64 11.91 -0.24
CA LEU A 184 -14.80 11.04 -0.32
C LEU A 184 -14.44 9.62 0.13
N TYR A 185 -15.34 9.01 0.89
CA TYR A 185 -15.28 7.59 1.18
C TYR A 185 -15.70 6.79 -0.07
N PHE A 186 -14.81 5.94 -0.58
CA PHE A 186 -15.04 5.16 -1.80
C PHE A 186 -15.53 3.74 -1.51
N GLY A 187 -15.17 3.17 -0.37
CA GLY A 187 -15.56 1.81 0.04
C GLY A 187 -14.52 1.16 0.94
N GLU A 188 -14.59 -0.17 1.04
CA GLU A 188 -13.65 -0.99 1.82
C GLU A 188 -12.87 -1.93 0.89
N LEU A 189 -11.61 -2.18 1.21
CA LEU A 189 -10.77 -3.17 0.54
C LEU A 189 -10.43 -4.30 1.51
N PRO A 190 -10.59 -5.58 1.14
CA PRO A 190 -10.19 -6.70 2.00
C PRO A 190 -8.70 -6.66 2.32
N LEU A 191 -8.32 -6.79 3.59
CA LEU A 191 -6.92 -6.78 3.99
C LEU A 191 -6.37 -8.22 3.99
N MET A 192 -5.15 -8.39 3.46
CA MET A 192 -4.45 -9.68 3.48
C MET A 192 -3.89 -9.94 4.89
N THR A 193 -4.04 -11.16 5.38
CA THR A 193 -3.46 -11.64 6.64
C THR A 193 -1.97 -11.93 6.47
N ASP A 194 -1.25 -12.13 7.58
CA ASP A 194 0.18 -12.47 7.55
C ASP A 194 0.49 -13.79 6.82
N THR A 195 -0.49 -14.67 6.71
CA THR A 195 -0.39 -15.98 6.02
C THR A 195 -0.71 -15.89 4.52
N GLY A 196 -1.05 -14.71 4.00
CA GLY A 196 -1.37 -14.52 2.58
C GLY A 196 -2.83 -14.87 2.22
N THR A 197 -3.73 -14.86 3.20
CA THR A 197 -5.15 -15.18 3.03
C THR A 197 -6.03 -13.94 3.26
N PHE A 198 -7.32 -14.05 2.93
CA PHE A 198 -8.32 -13.01 3.16
C PHE A 198 -9.47 -13.58 3.97
N ILE A 199 -10.03 -12.80 4.89
CA ILE A 199 -11.23 -13.21 5.63
C ILE A 199 -12.41 -12.49 5.01
N ILE A 200 -13.28 -13.25 4.35
CA ILE A 200 -14.49 -12.76 3.68
C ILE A 200 -15.70 -13.39 4.34
N ASN A 201 -16.55 -12.58 4.98
CA ASN A 201 -17.73 -13.05 5.72
C ASN A 201 -17.38 -14.17 6.73
N GLY A 202 -16.33 -13.97 7.52
CA GLY A 202 -15.81 -14.93 8.51
C GLY A 202 -15.13 -16.17 7.95
N THR A 203 -15.03 -16.31 6.63
CA THR A 203 -14.39 -17.46 5.98
C THR A 203 -13.03 -17.05 5.41
N GLU A 204 -12.00 -17.84 5.70
CA GLU A 204 -10.67 -17.66 5.12
C GLU A 204 -10.64 -18.11 3.66
N ARG A 205 -10.13 -17.25 2.78
CA ARG A 205 -10.04 -17.45 1.33
C ARG A 205 -8.64 -17.16 0.84
N VAL A 206 -8.24 -17.89 -0.20
CA VAL A 206 -6.96 -17.69 -0.90
C VAL A 206 -7.26 -17.33 -2.35
N ILE A 207 -6.62 -16.27 -2.84
CA ILE A 207 -6.64 -15.92 -4.26
C ILE A 207 -5.48 -16.64 -4.93
N VAL A 208 -5.79 -17.49 -5.90
CA VAL A 208 -4.78 -18.26 -6.65
C VAL A 208 -4.29 -17.46 -7.85
N SER A 209 -2.99 -17.52 -8.11
CA SER A 209 -2.41 -16.90 -9.30
C SER A 209 -2.93 -17.59 -10.56
N GLN A 210 -3.45 -16.79 -11.49
CA GLN A 210 -3.92 -17.30 -12.77
C GLN A 210 -2.75 -17.42 -13.76
N LEU A 211 -2.69 -18.54 -14.48
CA LEU A 211 -1.82 -18.67 -15.65
C LEU A 211 -2.63 -18.32 -16.90
N HIS A 212 -2.29 -17.19 -17.53
CA HIS A 212 -2.87 -16.77 -18.80
C HIS A 212 -1.77 -16.46 -19.81
N ARG A 213 -2.13 -16.45 -21.09
CA ARG A 213 -1.20 -16.05 -22.15
C ARG A 213 -0.90 -14.55 -22.02
N SER A 214 0.37 -14.18 -22.20
CA SER A 214 0.75 -12.77 -22.26
C SER A 214 0.05 -12.09 -23.44
N PRO A 215 -0.37 -10.83 -23.32
CA PRO A 215 -0.79 -10.05 -24.48
C PRO A 215 0.35 -9.97 -25.51
N GLY A 216 0.06 -10.15 -26.80
CA GLY A 216 1.06 -10.09 -27.85
C GLY A 216 0.66 -10.82 -29.13
N VAL A 217 1.56 -10.79 -30.12
CA VAL A 217 1.42 -11.55 -31.37
C VAL A 217 2.10 -12.90 -31.21
N PHE A 218 1.39 -13.97 -31.54
CA PHE A 218 1.91 -15.33 -31.51
C PHE A 218 1.89 -15.92 -32.90
N PHE A 219 3.02 -16.45 -33.35
CA PHE A 219 3.11 -17.19 -34.60
C PHE A 219 2.98 -18.68 -34.27
N THR A 220 1.97 -19.33 -34.85
CA THR A 220 1.77 -20.78 -34.75
C THR A 220 1.99 -21.41 -36.11
N LEU A 221 2.67 -22.56 -36.16
CA LEU A 221 2.71 -23.39 -37.36
C LEU A 221 1.38 -24.15 -37.41
N GLU A 222 0.62 -23.97 -38.49
CA GLU A 222 -0.50 -24.87 -38.85
C GLU A 222 0.02 -26.23 -39.32
#